data_AF-A0A9E5UQR8-F1
#
_entry.id   AF-A0A9E5UQR8-F1
#
_cell.length_a   1.000
_cell.length_b   1.000
_cell.length_c   1.000
_cell.angle_alpha   90.00
_cell.angle_beta   90.00
_cell.angle_gamma   90.00
#
_symmetry.space_group_name_H-M   'P 1'
#
loop_
_entity.id
_entity.type
_entity.pdbx_description
1 polymer ?
#
loop_
_entity_poly.entity_id
_entity_poly.type
_entity_poly.pdbx_seq_one_letter_code
_entity_poly.pdbx_strand_id
1 'polypeptide(L)'
;MMTATASRDAQDFFQLDRGAAFNLPLENELFSDQLDAQGRSLGYLGLGFTGLINNGAANPNWQNWLDKTNQGPNPNDILGGAVGAITVNMTGGTAFGTANNQEKGYQFGVNVSTTTGTFTVESKLINFSDPFQLYHSSPGAELGIFMGTGSQSDYIKLVINQQGIAMQAEVNDVPGNPISRSIAIAERPSSLVLMFEVNPSNGQVLAKYQLDNKPIQILGTLLAQGVLLNAIQQNNLPVGIGIIGTSNNPATEVQGTWDYFRVLGNAPSIIYRINAGDVQITATDEGPDWAANATAGAFTGTGFTVNSGNISTHNIAGRDASVPAYVPQSIFAKERWDPPAAPEMQWSFDVSPGNYEVRLYMGNGCSCTSAVGQRVFDIKIEGQLVENDLDLVTAFGHQVGGMKSYQVNVADQSLDILFEHVVEIP
;
A
#
# COMPACT_ATOMS: atom_id res chain seq x y z
N MET A 1 -11.66 34.14 -15.33
CA MET A 1 -10.22 34.09 -14.95
C MET A 1 -10.01 32.81 -14.17
N MET A 2 -9.37 31.81 -14.76
CA MET A 2 -8.87 30.64 -14.03
C MET A 2 -7.37 30.83 -13.86
N THR A 3 -6.95 31.09 -12.63
CA THR A 3 -5.54 31.09 -12.25
C THR A 3 -5.17 29.67 -11.84
N ALA A 4 -4.47 28.96 -12.71
CA ALA A 4 -3.70 27.77 -12.31
C ALA A 4 -2.47 28.28 -11.55
N THR A 5 -2.44 28.06 -10.24
CA THR A 5 -1.23 28.26 -9.44
C THR A 5 -0.29 27.11 -9.76
N ALA A 6 0.87 27.38 -10.35
CA ALA A 6 1.94 26.40 -10.42
C ALA A 6 2.27 25.98 -8.98
N SER A 7 2.19 24.68 -8.71
CA SER A 7 2.87 24.07 -7.56
C SER A 7 4.32 24.59 -7.55
N ARG A 8 4.82 25.03 -6.39
CA ARG A 8 6.23 25.39 -6.29
C ARG A 8 7.00 24.07 -6.27
N ASP A 9 7.55 23.65 -7.41
CA ASP A 9 8.28 22.37 -7.57
C ASP A 9 9.31 22.08 -6.46
N ALA A 10 9.92 23.10 -5.84
CA ALA A 10 10.85 22.92 -4.72
C ALA A 10 10.21 22.30 -3.45
N GLN A 11 8.88 22.37 -3.32
CA GLN A 11 8.12 21.90 -2.17
C GLN A 11 7.18 20.75 -2.52
N ASP A 12 7.05 20.43 -3.81
CA ASP A 12 6.28 19.29 -4.31
C ASP A 12 7.25 18.18 -4.67
N PHE A 13 7.33 17.16 -3.83
CA PHE A 13 8.23 16.05 -4.06
C PHE A 13 7.69 15.03 -5.07
N PHE A 14 6.40 15.14 -5.45
CA PHE A 14 5.69 14.26 -6.38
C PHE A 14 5.09 15.09 -7.52
N GLN A 15 6.00 15.74 -8.26
CA GLN A 15 5.72 16.82 -9.22
C GLN A 15 4.79 16.41 -10.37
N LEU A 16 4.63 15.12 -10.65
CA LEU A 16 3.94 14.59 -11.82
C LEU A 16 2.52 14.10 -11.55
N ASP A 17 2.13 13.96 -10.28
CA ASP A 17 0.79 13.49 -9.89
C ASP A 17 0.03 14.51 -9.03
N ARG A 18 0.46 15.78 -9.05
CA ARG A 18 -0.15 16.86 -8.24
C ARG A 18 -0.21 16.51 -6.74
N GLY A 19 0.77 15.73 -6.25
CA GLY A 19 0.86 15.33 -4.85
C GLY A 19 0.05 14.08 -4.44
N ALA A 20 -0.53 13.32 -5.38
CA ALA A 20 -1.18 12.06 -5.02
C ALA A 20 -0.17 10.93 -4.77
N ALA A 21 -0.44 10.15 -3.73
CA ALA A 21 0.33 8.98 -3.31
C ALA A 21 -0.60 7.76 -3.30
N PHE A 22 -0.02 6.59 -3.55
CA PHE A 22 -0.77 5.33 -3.66
C PHE A 22 -1.05 4.74 -2.27
N ASN A 23 -2.22 4.13 -2.11
CA ASN A 23 -2.49 3.26 -0.96
C ASN A 23 -1.93 1.86 -1.23
N LEU A 24 -1.71 1.07 -0.17
CA LEU A 24 -1.25 -0.30 -0.29
C LEU A 24 -2.44 -1.29 -0.42
N PRO A 25 -2.27 -2.44 -1.11
CA PRO A 25 -1.06 -2.86 -1.82
C PRO A 25 -0.86 -2.10 -3.14
N LEU A 26 0.40 -1.92 -3.51
CA LEU A 26 0.80 -1.35 -4.80
C LEU A 26 1.67 -2.36 -5.54
N GLU A 27 1.25 -2.72 -6.75
CA GLU A 27 2.07 -3.48 -7.70
C GLU A 27 2.24 -2.65 -8.97
N ASN A 28 3.47 -2.27 -9.28
CA ASN A 28 3.81 -1.49 -10.46
C ASN A 28 4.81 -2.27 -11.32
N GLU A 29 4.30 -2.89 -12.38
CA GLU A 29 5.09 -3.65 -13.38
C GLU A 29 5.74 -2.75 -14.45
N LEU A 30 5.68 -1.42 -14.26
CA LEU A 30 6.36 -0.44 -15.13
C LEU A 30 5.95 -0.52 -16.61
N PHE A 31 4.69 -0.91 -16.87
CA PHE A 31 4.09 -0.73 -18.19
C PHE A 31 3.90 0.76 -18.50
N SER A 32 3.97 1.14 -19.78
CA SER A 32 3.83 2.53 -20.21
C SER A 32 2.40 2.93 -20.59
N ASP A 33 1.44 2.01 -20.48
CA ASP A 33 0.03 2.20 -20.88
C ASP A 33 -0.92 2.28 -19.67
N GLN A 34 -0.40 2.36 -18.45
CA GLN A 34 -1.23 2.53 -17.25
C GLN A 34 -1.93 3.89 -17.29
N LEU A 35 -3.22 3.89 -16.93
CA LEU A 35 -4.06 5.08 -16.88
C LEU A 35 -4.57 5.35 -15.46
N ASP A 36 -4.70 6.62 -15.10
CA ASP A 36 -5.37 7.06 -13.88
C ASP A 36 -6.90 6.96 -13.99
N ALA A 37 -7.60 7.25 -12.89
CA ALA A 37 -9.07 7.20 -12.83
C ALA A 37 -9.78 8.19 -13.79
N GLN A 38 -9.03 9.10 -14.42
CA GLN A 38 -9.54 10.05 -15.42
C GLN A 38 -9.11 9.67 -16.85
N GLY A 39 -8.49 8.50 -17.05
CA GLY A 39 -8.06 8.00 -18.35
C GLY A 39 -6.80 8.66 -18.92
N ARG A 40 -5.98 9.31 -18.07
CA ARG A 40 -4.70 9.93 -18.45
C ARG A 40 -3.56 8.98 -18.07
N SER A 41 -2.39 9.11 -18.71
CA SER A 41 -1.20 8.33 -18.31
C SER A 41 -0.90 8.47 -16.82
N LEU A 42 -0.79 7.34 -16.12
CA LEU A 42 -0.49 7.30 -14.69
C LEU A 42 0.99 7.65 -14.45
N GLY A 43 1.25 8.77 -13.76
CA GLY A 43 2.62 9.26 -13.53
C GLY A 43 3.38 9.57 -14.82
N TYR A 44 4.71 9.45 -14.77
CA TYR A 44 5.59 9.73 -15.90
C TYR A 44 5.40 8.71 -17.02
N LEU A 45 4.82 9.14 -18.15
CA LEU A 45 4.61 8.31 -19.35
C LEU A 45 3.86 6.99 -19.08
N GLY A 46 2.97 6.97 -18.08
CA GLY A 46 2.20 5.78 -17.73
C GLY A 46 2.96 4.78 -16.84
N LEU A 47 4.20 5.06 -16.45
CA LEU A 47 5.04 4.14 -15.66
C LEU A 47 4.70 4.13 -14.16
N GLY A 48 3.73 4.92 -13.71
CA GLY A 48 3.36 5.03 -12.29
C GLY A 48 4.33 5.84 -11.42
N PHE A 49 5.45 6.35 -11.95
CA PHE A 49 6.33 7.26 -11.21
C PHE A 49 5.72 8.66 -11.11
N THR A 50 5.50 9.15 -9.89
CA THR A 50 4.86 10.44 -9.62
C THR A 50 5.85 11.59 -9.44
N GLY A 51 7.17 11.34 -9.52
CA GLY A 51 8.18 12.39 -9.46
C GLY A 51 9.61 11.91 -9.70
N LEU A 52 10.55 12.85 -9.56
CA LEU A 52 11.98 12.56 -9.37
C LEU A 52 12.42 13.07 -7.99
N ILE A 53 13.42 12.40 -7.40
CA ILE A 53 13.98 12.76 -6.09
C ILE A 53 14.44 14.23 -6.08
N ASN A 54 13.81 15.01 -5.21
CA ASN A 54 13.85 16.47 -5.29
C ASN A 54 15.06 17.03 -4.55
N ASN A 55 15.83 17.91 -5.18
CA ASN A 55 16.99 18.56 -4.56
C ASN A 55 16.68 19.93 -3.91
N GLY A 56 15.41 20.35 -3.87
CA GLY A 56 14.96 21.60 -3.25
C GLY A 56 15.21 22.87 -4.06
N ALA A 57 15.73 22.79 -5.30
CA ALA A 57 15.87 23.97 -6.16
C ALA A 57 14.53 24.42 -6.78
N ALA A 58 14.38 25.73 -6.98
CA ALA A 58 13.13 26.37 -7.40
C ALA A 58 12.91 26.41 -8.92
N ASN A 59 11.64 26.18 -9.36
CA ASN A 59 11.07 26.33 -10.71
C ASN A 59 11.73 25.50 -11.83
N PRO A 60 10.93 24.84 -12.68
CA PRO A 60 11.05 23.42 -12.99
C PRO A 60 12.47 23.01 -13.35
N ASN A 61 13.11 22.33 -12.41
CA ASN A 61 14.42 21.73 -12.60
C ASN A 61 14.33 20.23 -12.94
N TRP A 62 13.24 19.54 -12.59
CA TRP A 62 13.13 18.09 -12.77
C TRP A 62 13.20 17.65 -14.23
N GLN A 63 12.69 18.46 -15.18
CA GLN A 63 12.84 18.19 -16.61
C GLN A 63 14.32 18.21 -17.06
N ASN A 64 15.19 18.94 -16.35
CA ASN A 64 16.62 18.96 -16.62
C ASN A 64 17.33 17.71 -16.12
N TRP A 65 16.69 16.92 -15.26
CA TRP A 65 17.19 15.68 -14.66
C TRP A 65 16.72 14.43 -15.39
N LEU A 66 15.85 14.60 -16.39
CA LEU A 66 15.49 13.55 -17.32
C LEU A 66 16.65 13.27 -18.28
N ASP A 67 16.57 12.12 -18.93
CA ASP A 67 17.45 11.83 -20.04
C ASP A 67 17.36 12.88 -21.14
N LYS A 68 18.53 13.33 -21.60
CA LYS A 68 18.64 14.26 -22.72
C LYS A 68 18.98 13.46 -23.96
N THR A 69 18.00 13.31 -24.84
CA THR A 69 18.09 12.51 -26.05
C THR A 69 19.37 12.83 -26.84
N ASN A 70 20.22 11.81 -27.01
CA ASN A 70 21.49 11.84 -27.74
C ASN A 70 22.55 12.80 -27.18
N GLN A 71 22.49 13.15 -25.89
CA GLN A 71 23.50 14.00 -25.24
C GLN A 71 24.38 13.24 -24.23
N GLY A 72 23.97 12.04 -23.81
CA GLY A 72 24.72 11.19 -22.88
C GLY A 72 25.81 10.35 -23.56
N PRO A 73 26.78 9.82 -22.78
CA PRO A 73 27.78 8.86 -23.26
C PRO A 73 27.18 7.48 -23.61
N ASN A 74 26.05 7.08 -23.03
CA ASN A 74 25.33 5.84 -23.37
C ASN A 74 24.11 6.13 -24.28
N PRO A 75 23.48 5.09 -24.87
CA PRO A 75 22.20 5.23 -25.54
C PRO A 75 21.11 5.77 -24.60
N ASN A 76 20.07 6.37 -25.17
CA ASN A 76 18.95 6.93 -24.41
C ASN A 76 18.26 5.88 -23.52
N ASP A 77 17.64 6.37 -22.44
CA ASP A 77 16.87 5.54 -21.52
C ASP A 77 15.71 4.84 -22.24
N ILE A 78 15.44 3.59 -21.84
CA ILE A 78 14.32 2.80 -22.36
C ILE A 78 13.24 2.81 -21.28
N LEU A 79 12.19 3.60 -21.54
CA LEU A 79 11.13 3.87 -20.59
C LEU A 79 9.88 3.05 -20.95
N GLY A 80 9.78 1.86 -20.39
CA GLY A 80 8.62 0.98 -20.56
C GLY A 80 8.53 0.29 -21.92
N GLY A 81 7.35 -0.25 -22.20
CA GLY A 81 7.01 -1.07 -23.38
C GLY A 81 6.12 -2.25 -22.98
N ALA A 82 5.69 -3.08 -23.95
CA ALA A 82 4.82 -4.23 -23.69
C ALA A 82 5.44 -5.33 -22.78
N VAL A 83 6.73 -5.21 -22.46
CA VAL A 83 7.50 -6.19 -21.67
C VAL A 83 7.49 -5.87 -20.17
N GLY A 84 7.15 -4.63 -19.76
CA GLY A 84 7.07 -4.24 -18.34
C GLY A 84 8.44 -4.18 -17.65
N ALA A 85 9.25 -3.18 -17.99
CA ALA A 85 10.54 -2.86 -17.35
C ALA A 85 11.03 -1.49 -17.82
N ILE A 86 11.96 -0.86 -17.08
CA ILE A 86 12.69 0.33 -17.53
C ILE A 86 14.20 0.10 -17.49
N THR A 87 14.92 0.71 -18.43
CA THR A 87 16.39 0.79 -18.43
C THR A 87 16.82 2.25 -18.35
N VAL A 88 17.61 2.59 -17.34
CA VAL A 88 18.05 3.95 -17.06
C VAL A 88 19.58 4.00 -17.02
N ASN A 89 20.15 4.96 -17.74
CA ASN A 89 21.59 5.25 -17.74
C ASN A 89 21.85 6.35 -16.70
N MET A 90 22.18 5.95 -15.48
CA MET A 90 22.40 6.86 -14.35
C MET A 90 23.69 7.67 -14.58
N THR A 91 23.61 8.98 -14.40
CA THR A 91 24.73 9.91 -14.58
C THR A 91 25.65 9.94 -13.35
N GLY A 92 26.66 10.81 -13.37
CA GLY A 92 27.57 11.00 -12.23
C GLY A 92 26.97 11.79 -11.05
N GLY A 93 25.75 12.33 -11.19
CA GLY A 93 25.04 13.00 -10.10
C GLY A 93 24.71 12.05 -8.95
N THR A 94 24.59 12.58 -7.73
CA THR A 94 24.29 11.79 -6.53
C THR A 94 23.48 12.58 -5.51
N ALA A 95 22.63 11.88 -4.77
CA ALA A 95 21.91 12.40 -3.61
C ALA A 95 22.77 12.35 -2.34
N PHE A 96 24.02 11.88 -2.43
CA PHE A 96 24.84 11.61 -1.26
C PHE A 96 25.38 12.89 -0.61
N GLY A 97 24.99 13.11 0.65
CA GLY A 97 25.38 14.26 1.44
C GLY A 97 25.01 15.58 0.77
N THR A 98 25.86 16.59 0.88
CA THR A 98 25.54 17.93 0.36
C THR A 98 25.62 18.06 -1.18
N ALA A 99 25.81 16.97 -1.92
CA ALA A 99 25.93 17.02 -3.38
C ALA A 99 24.59 17.36 -4.05
N ASN A 100 23.51 16.69 -3.63
CA ASN A 100 22.12 16.95 -4.03
C ASN A 100 21.93 17.27 -5.52
N ASN A 101 22.60 16.49 -6.37
CA ASN A 101 22.57 16.62 -7.82
C ASN A 101 22.23 15.30 -8.51
N GLN A 102 21.56 14.38 -7.81
CA GLN A 102 21.02 13.16 -8.40
C GLN A 102 20.09 13.53 -9.55
N GLU A 103 20.37 12.96 -10.71
CA GLU A 103 19.48 12.99 -11.86
C GLU A 103 18.82 11.62 -12.02
N LYS A 104 17.72 11.55 -12.78
CA LYS A 104 17.03 10.29 -13.12
C LYS A 104 16.61 9.43 -11.91
N GLY A 105 16.49 9.99 -10.71
CA GLY A 105 15.99 9.29 -9.52
C GLY A 105 14.46 9.24 -9.51
N TYR A 106 13.84 8.46 -10.40
CA TYR A 106 12.39 8.31 -10.47
C TYR A 106 11.79 7.73 -9.18
N GLN A 107 10.66 8.27 -8.75
CA GLN A 107 9.97 7.87 -7.52
C GLN A 107 8.45 7.96 -7.63
N PHE A 108 7.77 7.26 -6.74
CA PHE A 108 6.35 7.41 -6.44
C PHE A 108 6.13 7.50 -4.93
N GLY A 109 5.03 8.11 -4.51
CA GLY A 109 4.65 8.21 -3.10
C GLY A 109 3.71 7.07 -2.68
N VAL A 110 3.87 6.56 -1.47
CA VAL A 110 2.89 5.67 -0.84
C VAL A 110 2.39 6.23 0.49
N ASN A 111 1.11 6.06 0.77
CA ASN A 111 0.52 6.36 2.06
C ASN A 111 0.72 5.18 3.00
N VAL A 112 1.42 5.42 4.10
CA VAL A 112 1.66 4.45 5.16
C VAL A 112 1.55 5.13 6.51
N SER A 113 1.27 4.35 7.54
CA SER A 113 1.22 4.81 8.91
C SER A 113 1.35 3.66 9.89
N THR A 114 1.28 3.95 11.18
CA THR A 114 1.19 2.90 12.22
C THR A 114 0.00 1.94 12.04
N THR A 115 -1.06 2.34 11.33
CA THR A 115 -2.22 1.47 11.05
C THR A 115 -2.01 0.52 9.88
N THR A 116 -1.05 0.82 8.99
CA THR A 116 -0.70 -0.05 7.85
C THR A 116 -0.09 -1.40 8.31
N GLY A 117 0.41 -1.48 9.54
CA GLY A 117 1.20 -2.61 10.01
C GLY A 117 2.57 -2.66 9.32
N THR A 118 3.35 -3.72 9.57
CA THR A 118 4.61 -3.93 8.83
C THR A 118 4.32 -3.95 7.34
N PHE A 119 5.15 -3.30 6.52
CA PHE A 119 5.02 -3.35 5.06
C PHE A 119 6.36 -3.66 4.41
N THR A 120 6.32 -4.22 3.20
CA THR A 120 7.52 -4.57 2.43
C THR A 120 7.55 -3.76 1.14
N VAL A 121 8.65 -3.07 0.90
CA VAL A 121 9.01 -2.51 -0.42
C VAL A 121 9.93 -3.51 -1.11
N GLU A 122 9.63 -3.86 -2.35
CA GLU A 122 10.38 -4.82 -3.14
C GLU A 122 10.58 -4.30 -4.57
N SER A 123 11.77 -4.49 -5.13
CA SER A 123 12.04 -4.26 -6.55
C SER A 123 13.09 -5.24 -7.05
N LYS A 124 13.01 -5.59 -8.33
CA LYS A 124 13.95 -6.47 -9.00
C LYS A 124 14.74 -5.72 -10.07
N LEU A 125 16.06 -5.82 -9.98
CA LEU A 125 17.00 -5.40 -11.00
C LEU A 125 17.47 -6.61 -11.81
N ILE A 126 17.66 -6.43 -13.11
CA ILE A 126 18.13 -7.47 -14.03
C ILE A 126 19.30 -6.96 -14.86
N ASN A 127 20.18 -7.88 -15.23
CA ASN A 127 21.39 -7.67 -16.05
C ASN A 127 22.39 -6.67 -15.43
N PHE A 128 23.62 -7.15 -15.20
CA PHE A 128 24.70 -6.32 -14.64
C PHE A 128 26.02 -6.41 -15.42
N SER A 129 26.05 -7.23 -16.48
CA SER A 129 27.27 -7.66 -17.18
C SER A 129 27.32 -7.26 -18.66
N ASP A 130 26.34 -6.54 -19.20
CA ASP A 130 26.48 -5.98 -20.54
C ASP A 130 27.48 -4.80 -20.54
N PRO A 131 27.96 -4.33 -21.71
CA PRO A 131 29.04 -3.36 -21.79
C PRO A 131 28.83 -2.03 -21.04
N PHE A 132 27.58 -1.59 -20.85
CA PHE A 132 27.23 -0.34 -20.16
C PHE A 132 26.79 -0.54 -18.70
N GLN A 133 26.74 -1.79 -18.24
CA GLN A 133 26.18 -2.14 -16.93
C GLN A 133 27.25 -2.18 -15.83
N LEU A 134 26.78 -2.34 -14.60
CA LEU A 134 27.53 -2.16 -13.36
C LEU A 134 28.92 -2.81 -13.34
N TYR A 135 29.07 -4.06 -13.76
CA TYR A 135 30.36 -4.75 -13.67
C TYR A 135 31.40 -4.35 -14.73
N HIS A 136 30.99 -3.55 -15.72
CA HIS A 136 31.87 -2.92 -16.72
C HIS A 136 31.98 -1.39 -16.56
N SER A 137 31.32 -0.83 -15.54
CA SER A 137 31.25 0.61 -15.30
C SER A 137 32.44 1.17 -14.49
N SER A 138 32.46 2.50 -14.34
CA SER A 138 33.45 3.22 -13.53
C SER A 138 33.48 2.76 -12.07
N PRO A 139 34.66 2.74 -11.41
CA PRO A 139 34.74 2.46 -9.98
C PRO A 139 33.85 3.40 -9.15
N GLY A 140 33.12 2.83 -8.19
CA GLY A 140 32.22 3.59 -7.32
C GLY A 140 30.81 3.76 -7.89
N ALA A 141 30.53 3.22 -9.07
CA ALA A 141 29.17 3.15 -9.59
C ALA A 141 28.27 2.28 -8.69
N GLU A 142 27.02 2.71 -8.52
CA GLU A 142 26.01 2.00 -7.74
C GLU A 142 24.62 2.12 -8.39
N LEU A 143 23.80 1.09 -8.19
CA LEU A 143 22.41 1.01 -8.64
C LEU A 143 21.56 0.40 -7.53
N GLY A 144 20.32 0.85 -7.36
CA GLY A 144 19.42 0.22 -6.41
C GLY A 144 18.09 0.95 -6.24
N ILE A 145 17.56 0.86 -5.02
CA ILE A 145 16.30 1.49 -4.63
C ILE A 145 16.47 2.33 -3.38
N PHE A 146 15.55 3.25 -3.16
CA PHE A 146 15.46 4.00 -1.92
C PHE A 146 14.04 4.06 -1.39
N MET A 147 13.93 4.33 -0.10
CA MET A 147 12.74 4.87 0.55
C MET A 147 13.11 6.16 1.26
N GLY A 148 12.31 7.21 1.14
CA GLY A 148 12.68 8.54 1.65
C GLY A 148 11.50 9.49 1.76
N THR A 149 11.80 10.75 2.00
CA THR A 149 10.80 11.83 2.10
C THR A 149 10.38 12.38 0.74
N GLY A 150 11.01 11.89 -0.33
CA GLY A 150 10.89 12.43 -1.68
C GLY A 150 11.98 13.45 -2.04
N SER A 151 12.80 13.86 -1.07
CA SER A 151 13.97 14.71 -1.27
C SER A 151 15.26 13.91 -1.37
N GLN A 152 16.33 14.56 -1.85
CA GLN A 152 17.69 14.02 -1.85
C GLN A 152 18.35 14.05 -0.47
N SER A 153 17.72 14.66 0.54
CA SER A 153 18.34 14.90 1.86
C SER A 153 17.99 13.86 2.93
N ASP A 154 16.86 13.17 2.80
CA ASP A 154 16.35 12.24 3.83
C ASP A 154 15.84 10.95 3.20
N TYR A 155 16.69 9.92 3.21
CA TYR A 155 16.38 8.63 2.60
C TYR A 155 17.16 7.48 3.23
N ILE A 156 16.69 6.26 2.99
CA ILE A 156 17.44 5.03 3.17
C ILE A 156 17.58 4.40 1.79
N LYS A 157 18.82 4.19 1.34
CA LYS A 157 19.11 3.48 0.09
C LYS A 157 19.55 2.05 0.36
N LEU A 158 19.25 1.19 -0.59
CA LEU A 158 19.76 -0.17 -0.70
C LEU A 158 20.27 -0.34 -2.12
N VAL A 159 21.59 -0.53 -2.27
CA VAL A 159 22.29 -0.48 -3.55
C VAL A 159 23.24 -1.65 -3.74
N ILE A 160 23.45 -2.04 -4.99
CA ILE A 160 24.54 -2.90 -5.43
C ILE A 160 25.62 -2.05 -6.11
N ASN A 161 26.88 -2.39 -5.85
CA ASN A 161 28.05 -1.87 -6.55
C ASN A 161 28.95 -3.04 -6.98
N GLN A 162 30.11 -2.74 -7.55
CA GLN A 162 31.05 -3.77 -8.01
C GLN A 162 31.59 -4.65 -6.87
N GLN A 163 31.56 -4.18 -5.62
CA GLN A 163 32.08 -4.88 -4.45
C GLN A 163 31.01 -5.73 -3.75
N GLY A 164 29.73 -5.37 -3.84
CA GLY A 164 28.64 -6.09 -3.19
C GLY A 164 27.40 -5.23 -2.99
N ILE A 165 26.66 -5.49 -1.91
CA ILE A 165 25.41 -4.78 -1.58
C ILE A 165 25.62 -3.95 -0.32
N ALA A 166 25.04 -2.75 -0.28
CA ALA A 166 25.08 -1.86 0.85
C ALA A 166 23.72 -1.19 1.11
N MET A 167 23.37 -1.06 2.39
CA MET A 167 22.28 -0.22 2.87
C MET A 167 22.88 0.98 3.60
N GLN A 168 22.33 2.17 3.39
CA GLN A 168 22.78 3.38 4.07
C GLN A 168 21.62 4.36 4.25
N ALA A 169 21.52 4.94 5.45
CA ALA A 169 20.61 6.03 5.73
C ALA A 169 21.32 7.38 5.58
N GLU A 170 20.58 8.39 5.14
CA GLU A 170 20.96 9.79 5.13
C GLU A 170 19.87 10.59 5.82
N VAL A 171 20.27 11.49 6.72
CA VAL A 171 19.35 12.36 7.45
C VAL A 171 19.86 13.78 7.32
N ASN A 172 19.08 14.63 6.67
CA ASN A 172 19.35 16.04 6.48
C ASN A 172 20.76 16.31 5.88
N ASP A 173 21.06 15.67 4.75
CA ASP A 173 22.35 15.71 4.03
C ASP A 173 23.54 15.14 4.81
N VAL A 174 23.29 14.34 5.87
CA VAL A 174 24.34 13.69 6.67
C VAL A 174 24.27 12.17 6.48
N PRO A 175 25.19 11.57 5.70
CA PRO A 175 25.24 10.13 5.51
C PRO A 175 25.63 9.39 6.79
N GLY A 176 24.85 8.38 7.15
CA GLY A 176 25.16 7.44 8.22
C GLY A 176 26.18 6.38 7.80
N ASN A 177 26.56 5.49 8.73
CA ASN A 177 27.44 4.37 8.41
C ASN A 177 26.71 3.32 7.55
N PRO A 178 27.31 2.82 6.46
CA PRO A 178 26.69 1.78 5.66
C PRO A 178 26.76 0.40 6.34
N ILE A 179 25.72 -0.41 6.14
CA ILE A 179 25.75 -1.85 6.39
C ILE A 179 25.98 -2.53 5.04
N SER A 180 27.10 -3.24 4.88
CA SER A 180 27.47 -3.81 3.59
C SER A 180 27.85 -5.28 3.68
N ARG A 181 27.66 -5.98 2.56
CA ARG A 181 28.13 -7.35 2.34
C ARG A 181 28.87 -7.39 1.02
N SER A 182 30.12 -7.86 1.05
CA SER A 182 30.89 -8.13 -0.16
C SER A 182 30.32 -9.33 -0.92
N ILE A 183 30.28 -9.24 -2.25
CA ILE A 183 29.94 -10.34 -3.15
C ILE A 183 31.19 -10.66 -3.97
N ALA A 184 31.65 -11.91 -3.89
CA ALA A 184 32.81 -12.34 -4.67
C ALA A 184 32.50 -12.27 -6.18
N ILE A 185 33.51 -12.07 -7.02
CA ILE A 185 33.33 -11.97 -8.48
C ILE A 185 32.58 -13.19 -9.04
N ALA A 186 32.91 -14.40 -8.54
CA ALA A 186 32.27 -15.64 -8.95
C ALA A 186 30.80 -15.80 -8.48
N GLU A 187 30.34 -14.95 -7.56
CA GLU A 187 28.99 -14.98 -6.98
C GLU A 187 28.11 -13.80 -7.46
N ARG A 188 28.64 -12.95 -8.34
CA ARG A 188 27.93 -11.77 -8.86
C ARG A 188 26.64 -12.19 -9.58
N PRO A 189 25.48 -11.65 -9.19
CA PRO A 189 24.20 -12.03 -9.77
C PRO A 189 24.02 -11.56 -11.21
N SER A 190 23.14 -12.25 -11.94
CA SER A 190 22.48 -11.73 -13.16
C SER A 190 21.15 -11.04 -12.86
N SER A 191 20.52 -11.34 -11.72
CA SER A 191 19.34 -10.63 -11.22
C SER A 191 19.38 -10.44 -9.71
N LEU A 192 18.80 -9.36 -9.22
CA LEU A 192 18.85 -8.96 -7.83
C LEU A 192 17.48 -8.45 -7.39
N VAL A 193 16.90 -9.06 -6.37
CA VAL A 193 15.74 -8.48 -5.68
C VAL A 193 16.23 -7.74 -4.44
N LEU A 194 15.79 -6.50 -4.27
CA LEU A 194 16.10 -5.64 -3.14
C LEU A 194 14.81 -5.37 -2.35
N MET A 195 14.88 -5.47 -1.03
CA MET A 195 13.70 -5.33 -0.17
C MET A 195 13.98 -4.49 1.07
N PHE A 196 13.01 -3.66 1.43
CA PHE A 196 12.87 -3.09 2.77
C PHE A 196 11.65 -3.70 3.44
N GLU A 197 11.82 -4.37 4.57
CA GLU A 197 10.71 -4.67 5.49
C GLU A 197 10.70 -3.59 6.57
N VAL A 198 9.64 -2.80 6.60
CA VAL A 198 9.49 -1.61 7.43
C VAL A 198 8.45 -1.89 8.49
N ASN A 199 8.78 -1.60 9.75
CA ASN A 199 7.85 -1.64 10.86
C ASN A 199 7.50 -0.20 11.30
N PRO A 200 6.31 0.31 10.92
CA PRO A 200 5.88 1.64 11.32
C PRO A 200 5.83 1.88 12.82
N SER A 201 5.50 0.86 13.63
CA SER A 201 5.34 1.05 15.08
C SER A 201 6.63 1.45 15.80
N ASN A 202 7.80 1.08 15.25
CA ASN A 202 9.10 1.34 15.88
C ASN A 202 10.15 1.95 14.92
N GLY A 203 9.80 2.17 13.65
CA GLY A 203 10.70 2.75 12.65
C GLY A 203 11.81 1.83 12.17
N GLN A 204 11.80 0.53 12.49
CA GLN A 204 12.80 -0.42 12.01
C GLN A 204 12.64 -0.65 10.51
N VAL A 205 13.78 -0.65 9.81
CA VAL A 205 13.89 -0.94 8.38
C VAL A 205 14.91 -2.06 8.22
N LEU A 206 14.41 -3.27 7.95
CA LEU A 206 15.20 -4.47 7.70
C LEU A 206 15.47 -4.60 6.19
N ALA A 207 16.74 -4.47 5.78
CA ALA A 207 17.14 -4.75 4.41
C ALA A 207 17.27 -6.25 4.17
N LYS A 208 16.66 -6.71 3.07
CA LYS A 208 16.86 -8.05 2.54
C LYS A 208 17.22 -7.97 1.07
N TYR A 209 17.83 -9.02 0.55
CA TYR A 209 18.11 -9.16 -0.87
C TYR A 209 18.07 -10.61 -1.32
N GLN A 210 17.84 -10.81 -2.61
CA GLN A 210 17.87 -12.10 -3.25
C GLN A 210 18.82 -12.04 -4.44
N LEU A 211 19.86 -12.88 -4.45
CA LEU A 211 20.76 -13.01 -5.59
C LEU A 211 20.24 -14.11 -6.51
N ASP A 212 19.89 -13.76 -7.74
CA ASP A 212 19.24 -14.67 -8.69
C ASP A 212 18.02 -15.34 -8.05
N ASN A 213 17.86 -16.66 -8.24
CA ASN A 213 16.82 -17.45 -7.62
C ASN A 213 17.27 -18.12 -6.30
N LYS A 214 18.31 -17.58 -5.64
CA LYS A 214 18.78 -18.12 -4.34
C LYS A 214 17.83 -17.70 -3.20
N PRO A 215 17.90 -18.30 -2.01
CA PRO A 215 17.08 -17.87 -0.88
C PRO A 215 17.36 -16.41 -0.47
N ILE A 216 16.30 -15.71 -0.07
CA ILE A 216 16.38 -14.35 0.48
C ILE A 216 17.36 -14.32 1.66
N GLN A 217 18.22 -13.31 1.67
CA GLN A 217 19.21 -13.06 2.72
C GLN A 217 18.90 -11.74 3.42
N ILE A 218 19.16 -11.70 4.72
CA ILE A 218 19.12 -10.45 5.49
C ILE A 218 20.47 -9.75 5.34
N LEU A 219 20.45 -8.45 5.01
CA LEU A 219 21.64 -7.61 5.03
C LEU A 219 21.87 -7.00 6.42
N GLY A 220 20.80 -6.47 7.02
CA GLY A 220 20.85 -5.84 8.33
C GLY A 220 19.65 -4.92 8.56
N THR A 221 19.63 -4.24 9.70
CA THR A 221 18.54 -3.37 10.12
C THR A 221 19.05 -1.98 10.46
N LEU A 222 18.34 -0.95 10.01
CA LEU A 222 18.51 0.44 10.43
C LEU A 222 17.22 0.94 11.12
N LEU A 223 17.33 2.05 11.84
CA LEU A 223 16.18 2.81 12.31
C LEU A 223 16.00 4.03 11.41
N ALA A 224 14.79 4.20 10.87
CA ALA A 224 14.39 5.45 10.26
C ALA A 224 14.42 6.57 11.31
N GLN A 225 14.80 7.77 10.88
CA GLN A 225 14.97 8.94 11.74
C GLN A 225 14.37 10.18 11.07
N GLY A 226 14.22 11.25 11.84
CA GLY A 226 13.82 12.55 11.32
C GLY A 226 12.47 12.54 10.58
N VAL A 227 12.43 13.23 9.45
CA VAL A 227 11.20 13.39 8.65
C VAL A 227 10.74 12.06 8.05
N LEU A 228 11.67 11.17 7.67
CA LEU A 228 11.33 9.85 7.17
C LEU A 228 10.62 8.99 8.23
N LEU A 229 11.08 9.03 9.49
CA LEU A 229 10.39 8.34 10.59
C LEU A 229 8.95 8.84 10.75
N ASN A 230 8.75 10.16 10.69
CA ASN A 230 7.42 10.75 10.76
C ASN A 230 6.53 10.30 9.60
N ALA A 231 7.04 10.30 8.37
CA ALA A 231 6.30 9.84 7.19
C ALA A 231 5.92 8.35 7.25
N ILE A 232 6.78 7.51 7.85
CA ILE A 232 6.48 6.09 8.08
C ILE A 232 5.38 5.91 9.14
N GLN A 233 5.32 6.79 10.14
CA GLN A 233 4.45 6.64 11.31
C GLN A 233 3.08 7.32 11.16
N GLN A 234 3.01 8.38 10.38
CA GLN A 234 1.88 9.29 10.28
C GLN A 234 1.37 9.37 8.84
N ASN A 235 0.05 9.29 8.65
CA ASN A 235 -0.59 9.42 7.34
C ASN A 235 -0.72 10.89 6.88
N ASN A 236 0.29 11.72 7.15
CA ASN A 236 0.30 13.13 6.76
C ASN A 236 1.37 13.46 5.70
N LEU A 237 2.34 12.57 5.51
CA LEU A 237 3.40 12.68 4.53
C LEU A 237 3.58 11.32 3.86
N PRO A 238 3.51 11.23 2.53
CA PRO A 238 3.78 9.99 1.84
C PRO A 238 5.26 9.63 1.94
N VAL A 239 5.56 8.33 1.91
CA VAL A 239 6.91 7.81 1.77
C VAL A 239 7.24 7.68 0.29
N GLY A 240 8.31 8.36 -0.16
CA GLY A 240 8.82 8.26 -1.52
C GLY A 240 9.59 6.96 -1.71
N ILE A 241 9.26 6.19 -2.73
CA ILE A 241 9.93 4.93 -3.11
C ILE A 241 10.34 5.03 -4.57
N GLY A 242 11.54 4.59 -4.89
CA GLY A 242 12.00 4.72 -6.26
C GLY A 242 13.39 4.16 -6.54
N ILE A 243 13.90 4.51 -7.70
CA ILE A 243 15.25 4.14 -8.15
C ILE A 243 16.27 5.15 -7.62
N ILE A 244 17.45 4.65 -7.29
CA ILE A 244 18.62 5.47 -6.98
C ILE A 244 19.85 4.84 -7.61
N GLY A 245 20.82 5.64 -8.00
CA GLY A 245 22.05 5.15 -8.60
C GLY A 245 22.93 6.26 -9.14
N THR A 246 24.21 6.01 -9.27
CA THR A 246 25.16 6.98 -9.79
C THR A 246 26.31 6.25 -10.44
N SER A 247 26.84 6.79 -11.54
CA SER A 247 28.13 6.32 -12.07
C SER A 247 29.31 6.79 -11.22
N ASN A 248 29.06 7.74 -10.31
CA ASN A 248 30.04 8.45 -9.49
C ASN A 248 31.20 9.06 -10.31
N ASN A 249 30.95 9.29 -11.60
CA ASN A 249 31.92 9.85 -12.53
C ASN A 249 31.16 10.72 -13.56
N PRO A 250 31.38 12.05 -13.57
CA PRO A 250 30.62 12.96 -14.42
C PRO A 250 30.83 12.74 -15.94
N ALA A 251 31.83 11.96 -16.34
CA ALA A 251 32.12 11.64 -17.74
C ALA A 251 31.50 10.32 -18.22
N THR A 252 30.88 9.53 -17.33
CA THR A 252 30.34 8.21 -17.67
C THR A 252 28.94 8.02 -17.12
N GLU A 253 28.21 7.05 -17.67
CA GLU A 253 26.93 6.59 -17.13
C GLU A 253 27.02 5.12 -16.75
N VAL A 254 26.19 4.69 -15.80
CA VAL A 254 25.99 3.28 -15.47
C VAL A 254 24.55 2.88 -15.77
N GLN A 255 24.38 1.85 -16.59
CA GLN A 255 23.06 1.36 -16.97
C GLN A 255 22.51 0.38 -15.92
N GLY A 256 21.28 0.62 -15.47
CA GLY A 256 20.50 -0.31 -14.66
C GLY A 256 19.14 -0.59 -15.30
N THR A 257 18.61 -1.80 -15.10
CA THR A 257 17.28 -2.19 -15.56
C THR A 257 16.44 -2.67 -14.38
N TRP A 258 15.28 -2.05 -14.18
CA TRP A 258 14.31 -2.39 -13.13
C TRP A 258 13.08 -3.03 -13.76
N ASP A 259 12.67 -4.17 -13.20
CA ASP A 259 11.58 -5.02 -13.66
C ASP A 259 10.24 -4.51 -13.12
N TYR A 260 10.15 -4.32 -11.79
CA TYR A 260 8.94 -3.88 -11.11
C TYR A 260 9.22 -3.18 -9.77
N PHE A 261 8.18 -2.59 -9.21
CA PHE A 261 8.09 -2.19 -7.80
C PHE A 261 6.84 -2.78 -7.15
N ARG A 262 6.98 -3.31 -5.93
CA ARG A 262 5.86 -3.79 -5.11
C ARG A 262 5.95 -3.19 -3.72
N VAL A 263 4.82 -2.74 -3.20
CA VAL A 263 4.70 -2.28 -1.83
C VAL A 263 3.49 -2.96 -1.20
N LEU A 264 3.76 -3.89 -0.29
CA LEU A 264 2.76 -4.78 0.27
C LEU A 264 2.65 -4.55 1.78
N GLY A 265 1.48 -4.15 2.25
CA GLY A 265 1.17 -4.11 3.67
C GLY A 265 0.95 -5.53 4.21
N ASN A 266 1.32 -5.76 5.47
CA ASN A 266 1.11 -7.02 6.18
C ASN A 266 -0.11 -6.96 7.12
N ALA A 267 -0.83 -5.83 7.14
CA ALA A 267 -2.17 -5.77 7.72
C ALA A 267 -3.19 -6.33 6.70
N PRO A 268 -4.20 -7.09 7.15
CA PRO A 268 -5.27 -7.55 6.25
C PRO A 268 -5.91 -6.35 5.56
N SER A 269 -5.85 -6.32 4.23
CA SER A 269 -6.51 -5.28 3.43
C SER A 269 -8.02 -5.45 3.56
N ILE A 270 -8.70 -4.39 4.00
CA ILE A 270 -10.16 -4.40 4.08
C ILE A 270 -10.71 -4.28 2.65
N ILE A 271 -11.24 -5.38 2.13
CA ILE A 271 -11.80 -5.46 0.78
C ILE A 271 -13.25 -4.98 0.70
N TYR A 272 -14.05 -5.20 1.75
CA TYR A 272 -15.45 -4.78 1.81
C TYR A 272 -15.79 -4.14 3.16
N ARG A 273 -16.62 -3.09 3.10
CA ARG A 273 -17.33 -2.51 4.24
C ARG A 273 -18.74 -2.18 3.81
N ILE A 274 -19.73 -2.70 4.50
CA ILE A 274 -21.14 -2.47 4.17
C ILE A 274 -21.83 -1.80 5.35
N ASN A 275 -22.55 -0.71 5.08
CA ASN A 275 -23.50 -0.13 6.02
C ASN A 275 -24.88 -0.78 5.84
N ALA A 276 -25.09 -1.90 6.55
CA ALA A 276 -26.28 -2.73 6.42
C ALA A 276 -27.55 -1.95 6.83
N GLY A 277 -28.35 -1.58 5.83
CA GLY A 277 -29.61 -0.87 6.03
C GLY A 277 -29.57 0.65 5.82
N ASP A 278 -28.41 1.25 5.49
CA ASP A 278 -28.32 2.70 5.33
C ASP A 278 -27.43 3.16 4.16
N VAL A 279 -27.32 4.48 4.01
CA VAL A 279 -26.49 5.15 3.00
C VAL A 279 -25.00 4.97 3.27
N GLN A 280 -24.17 5.30 2.27
CA GLN A 280 -22.72 5.22 2.37
C GLN A 280 -22.19 6.11 3.51
N ILE A 281 -21.19 5.62 4.24
CA ILE A 281 -20.43 6.42 5.21
C ILE A 281 -18.98 6.51 4.74
N THR A 282 -18.44 7.72 4.65
CA THR A 282 -17.03 7.93 4.32
C THR A 282 -16.13 7.34 5.40
N ALA A 283 -15.11 6.59 5.00
CA ALA A 283 -14.12 6.04 5.91
C ALA A 283 -13.36 7.14 6.66
N THR A 284 -12.96 6.85 7.90
CA THR A 284 -12.10 7.75 8.69
C THR A 284 -10.66 7.24 8.79
N ASP A 285 -10.38 6.13 8.11
CA ASP A 285 -9.08 5.45 8.02
C ASP A 285 -8.75 5.11 6.56
N GLU A 286 -7.70 4.32 6.33
CA GLU A 286 -7.18 3.95 5.00
C GLU A 286 -8.01 2.87 4.28
N GLY A 287 -9.09 2.37 4.90
CA GLY A 287 -9.98 1.38 4.29
C GLY A 287 -11.00 2.02 3.34
N PRO A 288 -11.72 1.20 2.54
CA PRO A 288 -12.78 1.70 1.67
C PRO A 288 -13.90 2.36 2.47
N ASP A 289 -14.67 3.23 1.81
CA ASP A 289 -15.92 3.74 2.35
C ASP A 289 -16.87 2.58 2.71
N TRP A 290 -17.73 2.81 3.71
CA TRP A 290 -18.79 1.87 4.05
C TRP A 290 -19.88 1.97 2.99
N ALA A 291 -19.92 1.01 2.07
CA ALA A 291 -20.85 0.97 0.96
C ALA A 291 -22.31 0.93 1.43
N ALA A 292 -23.19 1.60 0.69
CA ALA A 292 -24.61 1.68 1.02
C ALA A 292 -25.33 0.33 0.84
N ASN A 293 -26.27 0.03 1.74
CA ASN A 293 -27.23 -1.06 1.59
C ASN A 293 -28.63 -0.62 2.08
N ALA A 294 -29.09 0.53 1.57
CA ALA A 294 -30.31 1.21 2.04
C ALA A 294 -31.65 0.61 1.54
N THR A 295 -31.63 -0.39 0.66
CA THR A 295 -32.83 -0.97 0.06
C THR A 295 -33.25 -2.26 0.75
N ALA A 296 -34.46 -2.31 1.31
CA ALA A 296 -35.01 -3.54 1.90
C ALA A 296 -35.24 -4.63 0.83
N GLY A 297 -35.22 -5.89 1.26
CA GLY A 297 -35.28 -7.08 0.41
C GLY A 297 -33.93 -7.41 -0.22
N ALA A 298 -33.98 -8.17 -1.32
CA ALA A 298 -32.81 -8.53 -2.10
C ALA A 298 -32.10 -7.28 -2.64
N PHE A 299 -30.77 -7.28 -2.57
CA PHE A 299 -29.94 -6.20 -3.06
C PHE A 299 -28.64 -6.72 -3.66
N THR A 300 -28.20 -6.11 -4.77
CA THR A 300 -26.94 -6.40 -5.45
C THR A 300 -26.13 -5.12 -5.46
N GLY A 301 -25.01 -5.12 -4.73
CA GLY A 301 -24.01 -4.06 -4.76
C GLY A 301 -22.83 -4.43 -5.65
N THR A 302 -21.79 -3.60 -5.62
CA THR A 302 -20.52 -3.91 -6.29
C THR A 302 -19.74 -4.91 -5.43
N GLY A 303 -19.60 -6.15 -5.91
CA GLY A 303 -18.84 -7.20 -5.24
C GLY A 303 -19.56 -7.87 -4.07
N PHE A 304 -20.85 -7.59 -3.86
CA PHE A 304 -21.65 -8.27 -2.83
C PHE A 304 -23.13 -8.33 -3.16
N THR A 305 -23.83 -9.30 -2.55
CA THR A 305 -25.29 -9.41 -2.59
C THR A 305 -25.86 -9.76 -1.23
N VAL A 306 -27.13 -9.46 -1.03
CA VAL A 306 -27.97 -9.99 0.06
C VAL A 306 -29.32 -10.41 -0.52
N ASN A 307 -29.83 -11.56 -0.11
CA ASN A 307 -31.04 -12.17 -0.69
C ASN A 307 -32.36 -11.63 -0.09
N SER A 308 -32.34 -11.14 1.15
CA SER A 308 -33.52 -10.79 1.94
C SER A 308 -33.21 -9.71 2.98
N GLY A 309 -34.19 -9.36 3.80
CA GLY A 309 -34.05 -8.52 4.98
C GLY A 309 -34.84 -7.23 4.92
N ASN A 310 -35.39 -6.82 6.06
CA ASN A 310 -36.04 -5.54 6.27
C ASN A 310 -35.11 -4.58 7.00
N ILE A 311 -35.43 -3.29 6.94
CA ILE A 311 -34.61 -2.24 7.56
C ILE A 311 -35.46 -1.52 8.61
N SER A 312 -34.89 -1.34 9.80
CA SER A 312 -35.50 -0.53 10.86
C SER A 312 -34.46 0.44 11.41
N THR A 313 -34.93 1.52 12.05
CA THR A 313 -34.08 2.58 12.60
C THR A 313 -34.22 2.61 14.11
N HIS A 314 -33.09 2.49 14.81
CA HIS A 314 -33.05 2.47 16.27
C HIS A 314 -32.12 3.51 16.88
N ASN A 315 -31.13 4.01 16.12
CA ASN A 315 -30.15 5.01 16.59
C ASN A 315 -29.44 4.58 17.88
N ILE A 316 -28.83 3.40 17.86
CA ILE A 316 -28.12 2.85 19.02
C ILE A 316 -26.97 3.79 19.42
N ALA A 317 -27.02 4.27 20.67
CA ALA A 317 -26.03 5.20 21.21
C ALA A 317 -24.92 4.52 22.03
N GLY A 318 -25.21 3.35 22.61
CA GLY A 318 -24.20 2.56 23.32
C GLY A 318 -23.20 1.94 22.36
N ARG A 319 -21.96 1.84 22.81
CA ARG A 319 -20.84 1.29 22.03
C ARG A 319 -19.97 0.43 22.93
N ASP A 320 -19.85 -0.84 22.56
CA ASP A 320 -19.01 -1.79 23.26
C ASP A 320 -17.53 -1.56 22.93
N ALA A 321 -16.64 -1.95 23.85
CA ALA A 321 -15.19 -1.82 23.69
C ALA A 321 -14.62 -2.68 22.54
N SER A 322 -15.36 -3.69 22.08
CA SER A 322 -14.99 -4.49 20.89
C SER A 322 -14.94 -3.69 19.60
N VAL A 323 -15.63 -2.55 19.51
CA VAL A 323 -15.73 -1.79 18.26
C VAL A 323 -14.50 -0.88 18.08
N PRO A 324 -13.66 -1.07 17.04
CA PRO A 324 -12.48 -0.23 16.80
C PRO A 324 -12.82 1.26 16.66
N ALA A 325 -11.89 2.14 17.05
CA ALA A 325 -12.10 3.58 17.06
C ALA A 325 -12.42 4.18 15.66
N TYR A 326 -11.90 3.59 14.59
CA TYR A 326 -12.12 4.04 13.22
C TYR A 326 -13.55 3.77 12.71
N VAL A 327 -14.33 2.91 13.38
CA VAL A 327 -15.68 2.54 12.94
C VAL A 327 -16.66 3.64 13.33
N PRO A 328 -17.37 4.29 12.39
CA PRO A 328 -18.31 5.37 12.73
C PRO A 328 -19.45 4.90 13.63
N GLN A 329 -19.88 5.70 14.61
CA GLN A 329 -21.05 5.37 15.44
C GLN A 329 -22.33 5.19 14.62
N SER A 330 -22.44 5.90 13.49
CA SER A 330 -23.58 5.84 12.59
C SER A 330 -23.82 4.47 11.96
N ILE A 331 -22.86 3.53 12.02
CA ILE A 331 -23.07 2.15 11.57
C ILE A 331 -24.18 1.44 12.37
N PHE A 332 -24.44 1.87 13.61
CA PHE A 332 -25.47 1.30 14.47
C PHE A 332 -26.79 2.12 14.46
N ALA A 333 -26.96 3.01 13.47
CA ALA A 333 -28.20 3.80 13.34
C ALA A 333 -29.39 2.92 12.92
N LYS A 334 -29.13 1.95 12.05
CA LYS A 334 -30.13 1.04 11.49
C LYS A 334 -29.67 -0.40 11.64
N GLU A 335 -30.63 -1.31 11.70
CA GLU A 335 -30.40 -2.74 11.54
C GLU A 335 -31.01 -3.18 10.21
N ARG A 336 -30.37 -4.16 9.56
CA ARG A 336 -31.05 -5.07 8.64
C ARG A 336 -31.37 -6.34 9.42
N TRP A 337 -32.63 -6.72 9.42
CA TRP A 337 -33.14 -7.90 10.13
C TRP A 337 -33.87 -8.83 9.15
N ASP A 338 -33.88 -10.12 9.42
CA ASP A 338 -34.46 -11.11 8.50
C ASP A 338 -35.98 -11.29 8.69
N PRO A 339 -36.85 -11.25 7.67
CA PRO A 339 -38.26 -11.63 7.86
C PRO A 339 -38.43 -13.12 8.23
N PRO A 340 -39.52 -13.52 8.92
CA PRO A 340 -39.76 -14.93 9.30
C PRO A 340 -39.97 -15.89 8.11
N ALA A 341 -40.09 -15.36 6.90
CA ALA A 341 -40.36 -16.14 5.71
C ALA A 341 -39.04 -16.53 5.04
N ALA A 342 -38.86 -17.83 4.80
CA ALA A 342 -37.72 -18.34 4.05
C ALA A 342 -37.61 -17.72 2.65
N PRO A 343 -36.40 -17.61 2.07
CA PRO A 343 -35.12 -18.07 2.63
C PRO A 343 -34.56 -17.14 3.72
N GLU A 344 -33.75 -17.70 4.61
CA GLU A 344 -32.99 -16.93 5.61
C GLU A 344 -32.08 -15.89 4.96
N MET A 345 -31.75 -14.82 5.70
CA MET A 345 -30.85 -13.77 5.22
C MET A 345 -29.42 -14.31 5.02
N GLN A 346 -29.01 -14.30 3.75
CA GLN A 346 -27.67 -14.65 3.30
C GLN A 346 -27.02 -13.47 2.60
N TRP A 347 -25.77 -13.22 2.95
CA TRP A 347 -24.86 -12.32 2.25
C TRP A 347 -23.83 -13.13 1.48
N SER A 348 -23.47 -12.66 0.30
CA SER A 348 -22.41 -13.24 -0.53
C SER A 348 -21.48 -12.14 -1.01
N PHE A 349 -20.17 -12.36 -0.98
CA PHE A 349 -19.15 -11.41 -1.39
C PHE A 349 -18.23 -12.02 -2.44
N ASP A 350 -18.00 -11.30 -3.54
CA ASP A 350 -17.10 -11.74 -4.60
C ASP A 350 -15.65 -11.61 -4.10
N VAL A 351 -14.98 -12.74 -3.90
CA VAL A 351 -13.60 -12.80 -3.39
C VAL A 351 -12.78 -13.85 -4.14
N SER A 352 -11.46 -13.85 -3.98
CA SER A 352 -10.64 -14.99 -4.42
C SER A 352 -10.51 -16.03 -3.31
N PRO A 353 -10.28 -17.33 -3.62
CA PRO A 353 -10.00 -18.32 -2.59
C PRO A 353 -8.84 -17.88 -1.69
N GLY A 354 -8.98 -18.03 -0.37
CA GLY A 354 -8.01 -17.51 0.59
C GLY A 354 -8.48 -17.48 2.03
N ASN A 355 -7.64 -16.95 2.92
CA ASN A 355 -8.00 -16.72 4.32
C ASN A 355 -8.48 -15.29 4.52
N TYR A 356 -9.60 -15.12 5.22
CA TYR A 356 -10.23 -13.84 5.47
C TYR A 356 -10.58 -13.67 6.95
N GLU A 357 -10.64 -12.42 7.38
CA GLU A 357 -11.29 -12.03 8.63
C GLU A 357 -12.64 -11.38 8.32
N VAL A 358 -13.71 -11.94 8.86
CA VAL A 358 -15.05 -11.36 8.81
C VAL A 358 -15.34 -10.64 10.12
N ARG A 359 -15.64 -9.34 10.05
CA ARG A 359 -16.07 -8.53 11.20
C ARG A 359 -17.53 -8.14 11.06
N LEU A 360 -18.38 -8.61 11.97
CA LEU A 360 -19.80 -8.31 12.01
C LEU A 360 -20.08 -7.27 13.09
N TYR A 361 -20.68 -6.15 12.69
CA TYR A 361 -21.09 -5.05 13.57
C TYR A 361 -22.59 -5.16 13.79
N MET A 362 -22.99 -5.47 15.02
CA MET A 362 -24.37 -5.79 15.37
C MET A 362 -24.78 -5.10 16.67
N GLY A 363 -26.07 -4.86 16.85
CA GLY A 363 -26.59 -4.32 18.10
C GLY A 363 -28.09 -4.56 18.23
N ASN A 364 -28.57 -4.73 19.45
CA ASN A 364 -30.00 -4.92 19.72
C ASN A 364 -30.68 -3.58 20.01
N GLY A 365 -31.37 -3.03 19.01
CA GLY A 365 -32.04 -1.73 19.09
C GLY A 365 -33.54 -1.81 19.39
N CYS A 366 -34.21 -2.91 19.03
CA CYS A 366 -35.66 -3.02 19.22
C CYS A 366 -36.04 -3.16 20.69
N SER A 367 -37.00 -2.34 21.15
CA SER A 367 -37.59 -2.51 22.48
C SER A 367 -38.34 -3.83 22.64
N CYS A 368 -38.80 -4.40 21.52
CA CYS A 368 -39.48 -5.69 21.45
C CYS A 368 -38.61 -6.89 21.85
N THR A 369 -37.28 -6.75 21.76
CA THR A 369 -36.28 -7.79 22.06
C THR A 369 -35.27 -7.29 23.08
N SER A 370 -35.71 -6.43 24.02
CA SER A 370 -34.83 -5.73 24.98
C SER A 370 -34.28 -6.60 26.12
N ALA A 371 -34.78 -7.81 26.31
CA ALA A 371 -34.33 -8.76 27.34
C ALA A 371 -33.58 -9.95 26.74
N VAL A 372 -32.73 -10.56 27.58
CA VAL A 372 -31.98 -11.79 27.26
C VAL A 372 -32.91 -12.90 26.78
N GLY A 373 -32.51 -13.59 25.71
CA GLY A 373 -33.22 -14.72 25.12
C GLY A 373 -34.42 -14.36 24.24
N GLN A 374 -34.67 -13.06 23.98
CA GLN A 374 -35.79 -12.65 23.11
C GLN A 374 -35.44 -12.61 21.62
N ARG A 375 -34.16 -12.43 21.28
CA ARG A 375 -33.62 -12.60 19.93
C ARG A 375 -32.37 -13.45 20.01
N VAL A 376 -32.41 -14.62 19.40
CA VAL A 376 -31.33 -15.61 19.39
C VAL A 376 -31.20 -16.13 17.96
N PHE A 377 -29.99 -16.10 17.41
CA PHE A 377 -29.73 -16.57 16.05
C PHE A 377 -28.34 -17.20 15.95
N ASP A 378 -28.18 -18.05 14.94
CA ASP A 378 -26.91 -18.66 14.59
C ASP A 378 -26.25 -17.88 13.45
N ILE A 379 -24.91 -17.94 13.39
CA ILE A 379 -24.14 -17.40 12.28
C ILE A 379 -23.34 -18.54 11.66
N LYS A 380 -23.54 -18.74 10.36
CA LYS A 380 -22.71 -19.61 9.54
C LYS A 380 -21.90 -18.77 8.55
N ILE A 381 -20.63 -19.12 8.38
CA ILE A 381 -19.75 -18.56 7.34
C ILE A 381 -19.13 -19.72 6.58
N GLU A 382 -19.14 -19.69 5.25
CA GLU A 382 -18.70 -20.82 4.40
C GLU A 382 -19.41 -22.14 4.75
N GLY A 383 -20.69 -22.05 5.12
CA GLY A 383 -21.52 -23.17 5.58
C GLY A 383 -21.12 -23.76 6.95
N GLN A 384 -20.09 -23.23 7.62
CA GLN A 384 -19.67 -23.65 8.95
C GLN A 384 -20.30 -22.78 10.03
N LEU A 385 -20.81 -23.40 11.10
CA LEU A 385 -21.33 -22.70 12.27
C LEU A 385 -20.17 -22.01 13.01
N VAL A 386 -20.15 -20.68 13.01
CA VAL A 386 -19.10 -19.87 13.67
C VAL A 386 -19.55 -19.26 14.99
N GLU A 387 -20.86 -19.09 15.18
CA GLU A 387 -21.46 -18.62 16.42
C GLU A 387 -22.83 -19.31 16.58
N ASN A 388 -23.05 -19.90 17.75
CA ASN A 388 -24.24 -20.67 18.07
C ASN A 388 -25.04 -19.98 19.19
N ASP A 389 -26.35 -19.85 19.01
CA ASP A 389 -27.28 -19.22 19.94
C ASP A 389 -26.86 -17.79 20.35
N LEU A 390 -26.50 -16.94 19.38
CA LEU A 390 -26.08 -15.57 19.66
C LEU A 390 -27.25 -14.71 20.14
N ASP A 391 -27.12 -14.19 21.36
CA ASP A 391 -27.97 -13.14 21.91
C ASP A 391 -27.16 -11.85 22.13
N LEU A 392 -27.49 -10.81 21.37
CA LEU A 392 -26.82 -9.51 21.43
C LEU A 392 -27.04 -8.76 22.76
N VAL A 393 -28.17 -8.97 23.45
CA VAL A 393 -28.42 -8.39 24.78
C VAL A 393 -27.50 -9.03 25.81
N THR A 394 -27.27 -10.34 25.70
CA THR A 394 -26.29 -11.04 26.54
C THR A 394 -24.85 -10.62 26.20
N ALA A 395 -24.53 -10.47 24.92
CA ALA A 395 -23.17 -10.16 24.46
C ALA A 395 -22.74 -8.71 24.75
N PHE A 396 -23.62 -7.74 24.50
CA PHE A 396 -23.28 -6.30 24.54
C PHE A 396 -24.24 -5.46 25.38
N GLY A 397 -25.47 -5.93 25.57
CA GLY A 397 -26.56 -5.18 26.20
C GLY A 397 -27.53 -4.57 25.19
N HIS A 398 -28.74 -4.25 25.67
CA HIS A 398 -29.73 -3.54 24.86
C HIS A 398 -29.28 -2.09 24.61
N GLN A 399 -29.48 -1.60 23.38
CA GLN A 399 -28.98 -0.30 22.90
C GLN A 399 -27.45 -0.16 22.99
N VAL A 400 -26.72 -1.25 22.81
CA VAL A 400 -25.26 -1.26 22.66
C VAL A 400 -24.88 -1.95 21.35
N GLY A 401 -24.11 -1.26 20.51
CA GLY A 401 -23.50 -1.83 19.31
C GLY A 401 -22.15 -2.45 19.64
N GLY A 402 -21.90 -3.66 19.13
CA GLY A 402 -20.67 -4.42 19.33
C GLY A 402 -20.14 -5.02 18.04
N MET A 403 -18.95 -5.63 18.13
CA MET A 403 -18.28 -6.29 17.01
C MET A 403 -17.89 -7.73 17.37
N LYS A 404 -18.12 -8.65 16.43
CA LYS A 404 -17.60 -10.03 16.46
C LYS A 404 -16.71 -10.28 15.24
N SER A 405 -15.57 -10.94 15.45
CA SER A 405 -14.58 -11.24 14.40
C SER A 405 -14.36 -12.73 14.24
N TYR A 406 -14.34 -13.23 13.00
CA TYR A 406 -14.15 -14.64 12.66
C TYR A 406 -13.08 -14.81 11.58
N GLN A 407 -12.18 -15.77 11.75
CA GLN A 407 -11.19 -16.16 10.74
C GLN A 407 -11.78 -17.30 9.91
N VAL A 408 -11.79 -17.16 8.59
CA VAL A 408 -12.42 -18.12 7.68
C VAL A 408 -11.52 -18.42 6.49
N ASN A 409 -11.64 -19.63 5.96
CA ASN A 409 -10.98 -20.04 4.72
C ASN A 409 -12.06 -20.19 3.65
N VAL A 410 -11.95 -19.39 2.59
CA VAL A 410 -12.84 -19.43 1.42
C VAL A 410 -12.22 -20.33 0.37
N ALA A 411 -12.97 -21.34 -0.04
CA ALA A 411 -12.49 -22.37 -0.97
C ALA A 411 -12.78 -22.05 -2.45
N ASP A 412 -13.76 -21.17 -2.70
CA ASP A 412 -14.18 -20.78 -4.03
C ASP A 412 -14.12 -19.25 -4.22
N GLN A 413 -14.92 -18.71 -5.13
CA GLN A 413 -14.91 -17.28 -5.48
C GLN A 413 -15.98 -16.46 -4.73
N SER A 414 -16.63 -17.03 -3.72
CA SER A 414 -17.67 -16.38 -2.92
C SER A 414 -17.39 -16.58 -1.44
N LEU A 415 -17.48 -15.52 -0.64
CA LEU A 415 -17.59 -15.62 0.81
C LEU A 415 -19.07 -15.51 1.18
N ASP A 416 -19.64 -16.56 1.77
CA ASP A 416 -21.05 -16.63 2.13
C ASP A 416 -21.25 -16.54 3.66
N ILE A 417 -22.16 -15.65 4.09
CA ILE A 417 -22.56 -15.46 5.49
C ILE A 417 -24.07 -15.68 5.59
N LEU A 418 -24.49 -16.64 6.42
CA LEU A 418 -25.89 -16.97 6.66
C LEU A 418 -26.23 -16.68 8.12
N PHE A 419 -27.33 -15.95 8.32
CA PHE A 419 -27.94 -15.73 9.64
C PHE A 419 -29.16 -16.65 9.74
N GLU A 420 -29.19 -17.56 10.71
CA GLU A 420 -30.31 -18.49 10.90
C GLU A 420 -31.06 -18.18 12.19
N HIS A 421 -32.36 -17.99 12.12
CA HIS A 421 -33.17 -17.73 13.31
C HIS A 421 -33.23 -18.94 14.26
N VAL A 422 -33.15 -18.69 15.57
CA VAL A 422 -33.41 -19.69 16.63
C VAL A 422 -34.62 -19.28 17.48
N VAL A 423 -34.58 -18.08 18.06
CA VAL A 423 -35.69 -17.44 18.78
C VAL A 423 -35.88 -16.04 18.24
N GLU A 424 -37.01 -15.77 17.58
CA GLU A 424 -37.24 -14.55 16.80
C GLU A 424 -36.22 -14.39 15.65
N ILE A 425 -36.40 -13.37 14.82
CA ILE A 425 -35.58 -13.16 13.63
C ILE A 425 -34.27 -12.39 13.89
N PRO A 426 -33.14 -12.77 13.22
CA PRO A 426 -31.84 -12.11 13.31
C PRO A 426 -31.89 -10.61 13.08
#